data_AF-A0A401Q6F3-F1
#
_entry.id   AF-A0A401Q6F3-F1
#
_cell.length_a   1.000
_cell.length_b   1.000
_cell.length_c   1.000
_cell.angle_alpha   90.00
_cell.angle_beta   90.00
_cell.angle_gamma   90.00
#
_symmetry.space_group_name_H-M   'P 1'
#
loop_
_entity.id
_entity.type
_entity.pdbx_description
1 polymer ?
#
loop_
_entity_poly.entity_id
_entity_poly.type
_entity_poly.pdbx_seq_one_letter_code
_entity_poly.pdbx_strand_id
1 'polypeptide(L)'
;MLLNLSLPPFRTHLSLFMAGFLGSLCTALFASYAVQRKPTEEWGRGMLKVVGMAEAYCKKTIRHMSEYQENWFYFETKWQSYLEQRGIAQEGQNMPTFPKNYDAEKRDQVYKEWSSEGVGGRRGHDAPMIAYDALLFAGGDWTELCNHAMFHGGESGATGSIAGCLYGLLYGMTNIPKRLYENLEFRERLEELAEELHKAANRSKTPGQV
;
A
#
# COMPACT_ATOMS: atom_id res chain seq x y z
N MET A 1 -2.67 15.69 18.11
CA MET A 1 -3.78 16.42 17.48
C MET A 1 -4.79 15.39 17.01
N LEU A 2 -5.83 15.18 17.82
CA LEU A 2 -6.85 14.15 17.61
C LEU A 2 -7.88 14.68 16.60
N LEU A 3 -8.00 14.04 15.43
CA LEU A 3 -9.10 14.31 14.50
C LEU A 3 -10.35 13.61 15.03
N ASN A 4 -11.28 14.41 15.56
CA ASN A 4 -12.66 14.01 15.85
C ASN A 4 -13.37 13.70 14.53
N LEU A 5 -13.44 12.42 14.16
CA LEU A 5 -14.24 11.96 13.04
C LEU A 5 -15.68 11.68 13.53
N SER A 6 -16.49 12.74 13.62
CA SER A 6 -17.94 12.58 13.65
C SER A 6 -18.42 12.23 12.24
N LEU A 7 -18.63 10.93 11.97
CA LEU A 7 -19.15 10.46 10.69
C LEU A 7 -20.71 10.50 10.69
N PRO A 8 -21.35 11.09 9.67
CA PRO A 8 -22.81 11.13 9.54
C PRO A 8 -23.40 9.76 9.15
N PRO A 9 -24.71 9.53 9.36
CA PRO A 9 -25.33 8.22 9.23
C PRO A 9 -25.73 7.94 7.77
N PHE A 10 -24.83 7.38 6.97
CA PHE A 10 -25.17 6.81 5.67
C PHE A 10 -24.76 5.33 5.62
N ARG A 11 -25.72 4.45 5.94
CA ARG A 11 -25.56 3.00 6.16
C ARG A 11 -25.17 2.17 4.93
N THR A 12 -25.12 2.72 3.71
CA THR A 12 -24.77 1.97 2.48
C THR A 12 -23.36 2.25 1.93
N HIS A 13 -22.63 3.23 2.49
CA HIS A 13 -21.25 3.56 2.06
C HIS A 13 -20.16 3.09 3.05
N LEU A 14 -20.56 2.40 4.12
CA LEU A 14 -19.70 2.15 5.27
C LEU A 14 -18.82 0.88 5.14
N SER A 15 -19.24 -0.09 4.32
CA SER A 15 -18.41 -1.26 3.96
C SER A 15 -17.23 -0.86 3.05
N LEU A 16 -17.49 0.02 2.08
CA LEU A 16 -16.47 0.66 1.24
C LEU A 16 -15.46 1.46 2.09
N PHE A 17 -15.95 2.13 3.14
CA PHE A 17 -15.12 2.91 4.04
C PHE A 17 -14.10 2.05 4.81
N MET A 18 -14.45 0.84 5.24
CA MET A 18 -13.53 -0.05 5.96
C MET A 18 -12.47 -0.68 5.06
N ALA A 19 -12.84 -1.13 3.86
CA ALA A 19 -11.85 -1.61 2.89
C ALA A 19 -10.87 -0.49 2.51
N GLY A 20 -11.38 0.74 2.29
CA GLY A 20 -10.56 1.92 2.06
C GLY A 20 -9.66 2.28 3.25
N PHE A 21 -10.17 2.18 4.48
CA PHE A 21 -9.41 2.41 5.71
C PHE A 21 -8.22 1.45 5.81
N LEU A 22 -8.42 0.14 5.65
CA LEU A 22 -7.34 -0.84 5.72
C LEU A 22 -6.30 -0.65 4.60
N GLY A 23 -6.74 -0.29 3.39
CA GLY A 23 -5.83 0.07 2.30
C GLY A 23 -5.00 1.31 2.59
N SER A 24 -5.60 2.33 3.21
CA SER A 24 -4.88 3.55 3.62
C SER A 24 -3.88 3.27 4.76
N LEU A 25 -4.26 2.44 5.74
CA LEU A 25 -3.38 1.99 6.81
C LEU A 25 -2.19 1.22 6.25
N CYS A 26 -2.43 0.28 5.33
CA CYS A 26 -1.39 -0.49 4.66
C CYS A 26 -0.42 0.42 3.89
N THR A 27 -0.93 1.34 3.07
CA THR A 27 -0.11 2.27 2.29
C THR A 27 0.75 3.17 3.18
N ALA A 28 0.16 3.76 4.22
CA ALA A 28 0.89 4.60 5.17
C ALA A 28 1.96 3.81 5.95
N LEU A 29 1.65 2.57 6.31
CA LEU A 29 2.58 1.69 7.01
C LEU A 29 3.77 1.31 6.11
N PHE A 30 3.53 0.97 4.85
CA PHE A 30 4.59 0.67 3.88
C PHE A 30 5.46 1.89 3.61
N ALA A 31 4.88 3.10 3.50
CA ALA A 31 5.66 4.33 3.40
C ALA A 31 6.55 4.53 4.64
N SER A 32 6.03 4.25 5.84
CA SER A 32 6.81 4.28 7.08
C SER A 32 7.94 3.24 7.09
N TYR A 33 7.70 2.03 6.59
CA TYR A 33 8.71 0.98 6.46
C TYR A 33 9.80 1.34 5.45
N ALA A 34 9.43 1.96 4.32
CA ALA A 34 10.36 2.47 3.32
C ALA A 34 11.30 3.53 3.92
N VAL A 35 10.74 4.52 4.64
CA VAL A 35 11.53 5.54 5.34
C VAL A 35 12.47 4.94 6.38
N GLN A 36 12.02 3.89 7.10
CA GLN A 36 12.81 3.15 8.08
C GLN A 36 13.81 2.16 7.45
N ARG A 37 13.86 2.03 6.12
CA ARG A 37 14.72 1.07 5.41
C ARG A 37 14.53 -0.38 5.85
N LYS A 38 13.29 -0.76 6.19
CA LYS A 38 12.99 -2.15 6.50
C LYS A 38 13.04 -3.01 5.23
N PRO A 39 13.52 -4.27 5.30
CA PRO A 39 13.53 -5.17 4.15
C PRO A 39 12.11 -5.33 3.58
N THR A 40 11.98 -5.17 2.26
CA THR A 40 10.67 -5.11 1.59
C THR A 40 9.85 -6.37 1.79
N GLU A 41 10.49 -7.53 1.76
CA GLU A 41 9.89 -8.86 1.94
C GLU A 41 9.19 -9.06 3.29
N GLU A 42 9.53 -8.26 4.31
CA GLU A 42 8.93 -8.35 5.65
C GLU A 42 7.65 -7.52 5.79
N TRP A 43 7.38 -6.61 4.85
CA TRP A 43 6.35 -5.58 5.01
C TRP A 43 4.97 -6.17 5.16
N GLY A 44 4.61 -7.15 4.34
CA GLY A 44 3.31 -7.82 4.39
C GLY A 44 3.02 -8.48 5.75
N ARG A 45 4.01 -9.20 6.31
CA ARG A 45 3.89 -9.83 7.63
C ARG A 45 3.78 -8.80 8.75
N GLY A 46 4.59 -7.75 8.67
CA GLY A 46 4.50 -6.62 9.61
C GLY A 46 3.14 -5.94 9.56
N MET A 47 2.58 -5.78 8.37
CA MET A 47 1.28 -5.18 8.15
C MET A 47 0.15 -6.01 8.74
N LEU A 48 0.13 -7.33 8.55
CA LEU A 48 -0.88 -8.20 9.18
C LEU A 48 -0.85 -8.11 10.71
N LYS A 49 0.33 -8.00 11.33
CA LYS A 49 0.45 -7.76 12.79
C LYS A 49 -0.19 -6.42 13.19
N VAL A 50 0.05 -5.36 12.44
CA VAL A 50 -0.51 -4.01 12.70
C VAL A 50 -2.02 -3.96 12.45
N VAL A 51 -2.52 -4.67 11.44
CA VAL A 51 -3.94 -4.84 11.18
C VAL A 51 -4.59 -5.48 12.41
N GLY A 52 -4.12 -6.61 12.92
CA GLY A 52 -4.68 -7.19 14.16
C GLY A 52 -4.72 -6.21 15.35
N MET A 53 -3.72 -5.33 15.50
CA MET A 53 -3.73 -4.27 16.51
C MET A 53 -4.79 -3.18 16.24
N ALA A 54 -4.93 -2.76 14.99
CA ALA A 54 -5.94 -1.80 14.56
C ALA A 54 -7.36 -2.34 14.77
N GLU A 55 -7.59 -3.64 14.54
CA GLU A 55 -8.87 -4.28 14.81
C GLU A 55 -9.24 -4.17 16.30
N ALA A 56 -8.29 -4.52 17.17
CA ALA A 56 -8.46 -4.46 18.62
C ALA A 56 -8.72 -3.03 19.11
N TYR A 57 -8.11 -2.03 18.47
CA TYR A 57 -8.38 -0.62 18.74
C TYR A 57 -9.79 -0.22 18.29
N CYS A 58 -10.17 -0.53 17.05
CA CYS A 58 -11.48 -0.22 16.49
C CYS A 58 -12.62 -0.87 17.30
N LYS A 59 -12.46 -2.12 17.76
CA LYS A 59 -13.41 -2.81 18.64
C LYS A 59 -13.69 -2.06 19.95
N LYS A 60 -12.71 -1.32 20.48
CA LYS A 60 -12.84 -0.55 21.73
C LYS A 60 -13.47 0.83 21.50
N THR A 61 -13.25 1.43 20.33
CA THR A 61 -13.57 2.84 20.08
C THR A 61 -14.82 3.03 19.21
N ILE A 62 -15.15 2.07 18.35
CA ILE A 62 -16.22 2.19 17.35
C ILE A 62 -17.44 1.35 17.79
N ARG A 63 -18.59 2.01 17.93
CA ARG A 63 -19.87 1.33 18.14
C ARG A 63 -20.25 0.56 16.86
N HIS A 64 -20.83 -0.63 17.00
CA HIS A 64 -21.22 -1.50 15.88
C HIS A 64 -20.05 -2.09 15.05
N MET A 65 -18.89 -2.30 15.66
CA MET A 65 -17.73 -2.92 14.97
C MET A 65 -18.03 -4.32 14.38
N SER A 66 -19.03 -5.03 14.93
CA SER A 66 -19.50 -6.31 14.40
C SER A 66 -19.93 -6.24 12.93
N GLU A 67 -20.40 -5.07 12.45
CA GLU A 67 -20.80 -4.87 11.05
C GLU A 67 -19.61 -4.86 10.07
N TYR A 68 -18.37 -4.76 10.57
CA TYR A 68 -17.16 -4.68 9.73
C TYR A 68 -16.23 -5.88 9.87
N GLN A 69 -16.56 -6.82 10.75
CA GLN A 69 -15.75 -7.99 11.01
C GLN A 69 -15.50 -8.82 9.73
N GLU A 70 -16.49 -8.90 8.84
CA GLU A 70 -16.36 -9.59 7.56
C GLU A 70 -15.36 -8.89 6.62
N ASN A 71 -15.40 -7.56 6.52
CA ASN A 71 -14.45 -6.80 5.68
C ASN A 71 -13.02 -6.94 6.21
N TRP A 72 -12.87 -6.96 7.54
CA TRP A 72 -11.60 -7.17 8.21
C TRP A 72 -11.02 -8.54 7.88
N PHE A 73 -11.82 -9.58 8.12
CA PHE A 73 -11.46 -10.96 7.86
C PHE A 73 -11.16 -11.18 6.37
N TYR A 74 -11.93 -10.57 5.47
CA TYR A 74 -11.68 -10.63 4.03
C TYR A 74 -10.32 -10.04 3.66
N PHE A 75 -9.99 -8.86 4.18
CA PHE A 75 -8.71 -8.21 3.95
C PHE A 75 -7.55 -9.09 4.45
N GLU A 76 -7.62 -9.56 5.70
CA GLU A 76 -6.58 -10.44 6.29
C GLU A 76 -6.41 -11.73 5.48
N THR A 77 -7.52 -12.37 5.11
CA THR A 77 -7.49 -13.61 4.32
C THR A 77 -6.85 -13.38 2.96
N LYS A 78 -7.23 -12.32 2.24
CA LYS A 78 -6.65 -12.01 0.92
C LYS A 78 -5.16 -11.74 1.01
N TRP A 79 -4.72 -10.99 2.02
CA TRP A 79 -3.30 -10.70 2.23
C TRP A 79 -2.52 -11.93 2.67
N GLN A 80 -3.06 -12.76 3.55
CA GLN A 80 -2.43 -14.02 3.96
C GLN A 80 -2.22 -14.94 2.75
N SER A 81 -3.25 -15.14 1.93
CA SER A 81 -3.15 -15.95 0.70
C SER A 81 -2.14 -15.38 -0.30
N TYR A 82 -2.08 -14.06 -0.45
CA TYR A 82 -1.08 -13.40 -1.28
C TYR A 82 0.36 -13.66 -0.79
N LEU A 83 0.62 -13.49 0.51
CA LEU A 83 1.94 -13.71 1.08
C LEU A 83 2.37 -15.19 0.99
N GLU A 84 1.41 -16.11 1.14
CA GLU A 84 1.65 -17.55 0.93
C GLU A 84 1.98 -17.84 -0.53
N GLN A 85 1.23 -17.26 -1.47
CA GLN A 85 1.47 -17.38 -2.91
C GLN A 85 2.87 -16.88 -3.31
N ARG A 86 3.36 -15.81 -2.67
CA ARG A 86 4.72 -15.29 -2.88
C ARG A 86 5.78 -15.98 -2.04
N GLY A 87 5.40 -16.89 -1.13
CA GLY A 87 6.34 -17.58 -0.25
C GLY A 87 7.07 -16.62 0.70
N ILE A 88 6.35 -15.62 1.24
CA ILE A 88 6.85 -14.63 2.22
C ILE A 88 5.88 -14.48 3.40
N ALA A 89 5.07 -15.50 3.69
CA ALA A 89 4.09 -15.47 4.79
C ALA A 89 4.73 -15.68 6.16
N GLN A 90 5.83 -16.42 6.25
CA GLN A 90 6.45 -16.83 7.52
C GLN A 90 7.79 -16.15 7.78
N GLU A 91 8.21 -16.10 9.04
CA GLU A 91 9.55 -15.64 9.41
C GLU A 91 10.62 -16.57 8.82
N GLY A 92 11.71 -15.99 8.29
CA GLY A 92 12.73 -16.73 7.54
C GLY A 92 12.42 -16.91 6.04
N GLN A 93 11.18 -16.65 5.60
CA GLN A 93 10.83 -16.61 4.18
C GLN A 93 11.05 -15.21 3.60
N ASN A 94 12.27 -14.96 3.11
CA ASN A 94 12.71 -13.63 2.68
C ASN A 94 12.99 -13.50 1.17
N MET A 95 12.68 -14.53 0.39
CA MET A 95 12.84 -14.50 -1.06
C MET A 95 11.46 -14.68 -1.72
N PRO A 96 10.84 -13.61 -2.24
CA PRO A 96 9.56 -13.73 -2.93
C PRO A 96 9.71 -14.56 -4.19
N THR A 97 8.74 -15.44 -4.43
CA THR A 97 8.67 -16.29 -5.63
C THR A 97 7.61 -15.77 -6.58
N PHE A 98 7.95 -15.71 -7.86
CA PHE A 98 7.07 -15.25 -8.92
C PHE A 98 6.81 -16.36 -9.94
N PRO A 99 5.68 -16.33 -10.66
CA PRO A 99 5.43 -17.25 -11.77
C PRO A 99 6.56 -17.20 -12.81
N LYS A 100 6.92 -18.34 -13.41
CA LYS A 100 7.98 -18.40 -14.45
C LYS A 100 7.68 -17.49 -15.65
N ASN A 101 6.42 -17.47 -16.09
CA ASN A 101 5.93 -16.58 -17.14
C ASN A 101 5.08 -15.51 -16.47
N TYR A 102 5.69 -14.42 -16.00
CA TYR A 102 4.99 -13.30 -15.35
C TYR A 102 4.88 -12.07 -16.26
N ASP A 103 4.46 -12.31 -17.50
CA ASP A 103 4.21 -11.29 -18.51
C ASP A 103 2.92 -10.50 -18.23
N ALA A 104 2.63 -9.51 -19.09
CA ALA A 104 1.48 -8.62 -18.92
C ALA A 104 0.14 -9.36 -18.89
N GLU A 105 -0.04 -10.38 -19.74
CA GLU A 105 -1.27 -11.17 -19.77
C GLU A 105 -1.44 -11.97 -18.47
N LYS A 106 -0.36 -12.62 -18.00
CA LYS A 106 -0.40 -13.35 -16.75
C LYS A 106 -0.62 -12.44 -15.55
N ARG A 107 -0.02 -11.24 -15.54
CA ARG A 107 -0.25 -10.22 -14.51
C ARG A 107 -1.70 -9.80 -14.44
N ASP A 108 -2.32 -9.50 -15.58
CA ASP A 108 -3.74 -9.14 -15.65
C ASP A 108 -4.66 -10.24 -15.10
N GLN A 109 -4.35 -11.51 -15.39
CA GLN A 109 -5.09 -12.64 -14.81
C GLN A 109 -4.94 -12.68 -13.29
N VAL A 110 -3.71 -12.58 -12.77
CA VAL A 110 -3.43 -12.61 -11.33
C VAL A 110 -4.09 -11.43 -10.61
N TYR A 111 -4.05 -10.23 -11.18
CA TYR A 111 -4.66 -9.04 -10.57
C TYR A 111 -6.19 -9.16 -10.51
N LYS A 112 -6.81 -9.80 -11.51
CA LYS A 112 -8.24 -10.13 -11.48
C LYS A 112 -8.57 -11.14 -10.38
N GLU A 113 -7.73 -12.15 -10.15
CA GLU A 113 -7.90 -13.15 -9.08
C GLU A 113 -7.81 -12.53 -7.67
N TRP A 114 -6.94 -11.54 -7.48
CA TRP A 114 -6.82 -10.80 -6.22
C TRP A 114 -7.99 -9.85 -5.98
N SER A 115 -8.57 -9.30 -7.04
CA SER A 115 -9.70 -8.37 -6.95
C SER A 115 -10.98 -9.00 -6.39
N SER A 116 -11.89 -8.16 -5.90
CA SER A 116 -13.23 -8.59 -5.50
C SER A 116 -14.25 -8.57 -6.64
N GLU A 117 -14.01 -7.77 -7.68
CA GLU A 117 -14.98 -7.43 -8.74
C GLU A 117 -14.47 -7.71 -10.16
N GLY A 118 -13.36 -8.43 -10.29
CA GLY A 118 -12.72 -8.70 -11.58
C GLY A 118 -11.94 -7.50 -12.15
N VAL A 119 -11.71 -6.46 -11.35
CA VAL A 119 -10.89 -5.29 -11.72
C VAL A 119 -9.82 -5.09 -10.65
N GLY A 120 -8.58 -5.48 -10.96
CA GLY A 120 -7.45 -5.41 -10.05
C GLY A 120 -7.09 -3.97 -9.68
N GLY A 121 -6.84 -3.73 -8.39
CA GLY A 121 -6.35 -2.46 -7.87
C GLY A 121 -7.45 -1.45 -7.54
N ARG A 122 -8.72 -1.87 -7.63
CA ARG A 122 -9.87 -0.98 -7.44
C ARG A 122 -10.24 -0.78 -5.97
N ARG A 123 -9.80 -1.67 -5.09
CA ARG A 123 -10.21 -1.72 -3.69
C ARG A 123 -8.99 -1.56 -2.77
N GLY A 124 -9.27 -1.27 -1.50
CA GLY A 124 -8.21 -1.02 -0.53
C GLY A 124 -7.39 -2.27 -0.17
N HIS A 125 -7.88 -3.48 -0.47
CA HIS A 125 -7.08 -4.69 -0.25
C HIS A 125 -6.09 -4.94 -1.39
N ASP A 126 -6.48 -4.72 -2.65
CA ASP A 126 -5.70 -5.11 -3.82
C ASP A 126 -4.85 -3.99 -4.43
N ALA A 127 -5.24 -2.72 -4.29
CA ALA A 127 -4.42 -1.59 -4.78
C ALA A 127 -3.01 -1.56 -4.15
N PRO A 128 -2.86 -1.53 -2.80
CA PRO A 128 -1.54 -1.62 -2.17
C PRO A 128 -0.87 -2.99 -2.38
N MET A 129 -1.63 -4.07 -2.59
CA MET A 129 -1.07 -5.41 -2.85
C MET A 129 -0.37 -5.47 -4.20
N ILE A 130 -1.01 -4.98 -5.27
CA ILE A 130 -0.40 -4.92 -6.61
C ILE A 130 0.80 -3.99 -6.62
N ALA A 131 0.72 -2.83 -5.95
CA ALA A 131 1.84 -1.91 -5.82
C ALA A 131 3.03 -2.55 -5.09
N TYR A 132 2.76 -3.28 -4.01
CA TYR A 132 3.79 -4.02 -3.26
C TYR A 132 4.38 -5.17 -4.06
N ASP A 133 3.56 -5.89 -4.82
CA ASP A 133 4.02 -6.96 -5.70
C ASP A 133 4.97 -6.45 -6.79
N ALA A 134 4.63 -5.32 -7.39
CA ALA A 134 5.49 -4.63 -8.35
C ALA A 134 6.82 -4.21 -7.73
N LEU A 135 6.82 -3.68 -6.50
CA LEU A 135 8.06 -3.31 -5.79
C LEU A 135 8.95 -4.52 -5.49
N LEU A 136 8.36 -5.61 -5.02
CA LEU A 136 9.09 -6.85 -4.75
C LEU A 136 9.72 -7.43 -6.03
N PHE A 137 9.03 -7.33 -7.16
CA PHE A 137 9.52 -7.81 -8.44
C PHE A 137 10.61 -6.91 -9.03
N ALA A 138 10.34 -5.60 -9.09
CA ALA A 138 11.16 -4.64 -9.82
C ALA A 138 12.45 -4.26 -9.07
N GLY A 139 12.44 -4.30 -7.74
CA GLY A 139 13.50 -3.72 -6.94
C GLY A 139 13.77 -2.26 -7.34
N GLY A 140 15.02 -1.94 -7.65
CA GLY A 140 15.44 -0.60 -8.10
C GLY A 140 15.29 -0.32 -9.59
N ASP A 141 14.51 -1.12 -10.33
CA ASP A 141 14.21 -0.90 -11.75
C ASP A 141 12.87 -0.17 -11.93
N TRP A 142 12.95 1.11 -12.30
CA TRP A 142 11.78 1.94 -12.54
C TRP A 142 10.89 1.42 -13.68
N THR A 143 11.50 0.84 -14.73
CA THR A 143 10.76 0.37 -15.90
C THR A 143 9.93 -0.86 -15.54
N GLU A 144 10.53 -1.82 -14.82
CA GLU A 144 9.80 -2.99 -14.33
C GLU A 144 8.70 -2.61 -13.34
N LEU A 145 8.95 -1.61 -12.49
CA LEU A 145 7.90 -1.08 -11.62
C LEU A 145 6.70 -0.56 -12.43
N CYS A 146 6.95 0.26 -13.46
CA CYS A 146 5.89 0.76 -14.33
C CYS A 146 5.15 -0.39 -15.05
N ASN A 147 5.88 -1.36 -15.58
CA ASN A 147 5.31 -2.52 -16.27
C ASN A 147 4.38 -3.34 -15.37
N HIS A 148 4.67 -3.42 -14.07
CA HIS A 148 3.90 -4.22 -13.11
C HIS A 148 2.79 -3.42 -12.41
N ALA A 149 3.05 -2.16 -12.03
CA ALA A 149 2.09 -1.35 -11.26
C ALA A 149 1.28 -0.36 -12.10
N MET A 150 1.76 0.10 -13.25
CA MET A 150 1.14 1.21 -14.01
C MET A 150 0.54 0.78 -15.35
N PHE A 151 1.06 -0.31 -15.94
CA PHE A 151 0.64 -0.80 -17.25
C PHE A 151 -0.04 -2.16 -17.14
N HIS A 152 -1.26 -2.16 -16.62
CA HIS A 152 -2.13 -3.35 -16.51
C HIS A 152 -3.59 -2.97 -16.73
N GLY A 153 -4.46 -3.94 -17.05
CA GLY A 153 -5.87 -3.73 -17.41
C GLY A 153 -6.82 -3.44 -16.23
N GLY A 154 -6.28 -3.02 -15.08
CA GLY A 154 -7.04 -2.76 -13.85
C GLY A 154 -7.15 -1.26 -13.57
N GLU A 155 -7.29 -0.89 -12.28
CA GLU A 155 -7.23 0.50 -11.81
C GLU A 155 -5.77 0.93 -11.63
N SER A 156 -5.07 1.10 -12.75
CA SER A 156 -3.63 1.33 -12.77
C SER A 156 -3.20 2.70 -12.22
N GLY A 157 -4.10 3.68 -12.19
CA GLY A 157 -3.84 4.98 -11.58
C GLY A 157 -3.61 4.89 -10.07
N ALA A 158 -4.40 4.05 -9.38
CA ALA A 158 -4.29 3.85 -7.94
C ALA A 158 -3.02 3.06 -7.56
N THR A 159 -2.81 1.91 -8.20
CA THR A 159 -1.63 1.04 -7.99
C THR A 159 -0.34 1.76 -8.34
N GLY A 160 -0.32 2.47 -9.47
CA GLY A 160 0.81 3.28 -9.93
C GLY A 160 1.17 4.41 -8.96
N SER A 161 0.16 5.12 -8.42
CA SER A 161 0.40 6.19 -7.44
C SER A 161 1.01 5.66 -6.14
N ILE A 162 0.52 4.53 -5.64
CA ILE A 162 1.08 3.88 -4.44
C ILE A 162 2.50 3.38 -4.71
N ALA A 163 2.70 2.64 -5.80
CA ALA A 163 3.99 2.08 -6.16
C ALA A 163 5.06 3.16 -6.40
N GLY A 164 4.72 4.23 -7.13
CA GLY A 164 5.63 5.34 -7.40
C GLY A 164 6.04 6.08 -6.12
N CYS A 165 5.10 6.31 -5.20
CA CYS A 165 5.40 6.91 -3.89
C CYS A 165 6.40 6.05 -3.10
N LEU A 166 6.12 4.76 -2.95
CA LEU A 166 6.97 3.83 -2.22
C LEU A 166 8.34 3.64 -2.87
N TYR A 167 8.40 3.54 -4.20
CA TYR A 167 9.65 3.47 -4.96
C TYR A 167 10.50 4.72 -4.74
N GLY A 168 9.90 5.91 -4.82
CA GLY A 168 10.61 7.18 -4.57
C GLY A 168 11.19 7.25 -3.15
N LEU A 169 10.47 6.75 -2.14
CA LEU A 169 10.97 6.66 -0.76
C LEU A 169 12.17 5.69 -0.63
N LEU A 170 12.15 4.58 -1.37
CA LEU A 170 13.22 3.57 -1.33
C LEU A 170 14.45 3.95 -2.16
N TYR A 171 14.26 4.40 -3.39
CA TYR A 171 15.34 4.51 -4.37
C TYR A 171 15.63 5.96 -4.79
N GLY A 172 14.80 6.92 -4.35
CA GLY A 172 14.86 8.29 -4.84
C GLY A 172 14.43 8.37 -6.31
N MET A 173 14.88 9.43 -6.98
CA MET A 173 14.47 9.73 -8.37
C MET A 173 15.62 9.66 -9.37
N THR A 174 16.83 9.26 -8.96
CA THR A 174 18.03 9.28 -9.81
C THR A 174 17.92 8.37 -11.02
N ASN A 175 17.23 7.23 -10.89
CA ASN A 175 17.04 6.25 -11.95
C ASN A 175 15.78 6.51 -12.80
N ILE A 176 15.06 7.60 -12.53
CA ILE A 176 13.82 7.95 -13.24
C ILE A 176 14.15 8.97 -14.34
N PRO A 177 13.81 8.70 -15.62
CA PRO A 177 14.04 9.64 -16.70
C PRO A 177 13.37 10.99 -16.43
N LYS A 178 14.16 12.07 -16.41
CA LYS A 178 13.71 13.44 -16.07
C LYS A 178 12.48 13.88 -16.87
N ARG A 179 12.41 13.53 -18.16
CA ARG A 179 11.29 13.82 -19.06
C ARG A 179 9.93 13.33 -18.55
N LEU A 180 9.88 12.34 -17.66
CA LEU A 180 8.63 11.79 -17.12
C LEU A 180 8.00 12.68 -16.06
N TYR A 181 8.81 13.50 -15.36
CA TYR A 181 8.32 14.34 -14.27
C TYR A 181 8.64 15.82 -14.46
N GLU A 182 9.46 16.22 -15.43
CA GLU A 182 9.92 17.60 -15.53
C GLU A 182 8.81 18.62 -15.74
N ASN A 183 7.78 18.24 -16.52
CA ASN A 183 6.60 19.04 -16.82
C ASN A 183 5.32 18.43 -16.20
N LEU A 184 5.46 17.69 -15.10
CA LEU A 184 4.32 17.08 -14.41
C LEU A 184 3.36 18.16 -13.89
N GLU A 185 2.06 17.93 -14.06
CA GLU A 185 1.04 18.80 -13.49
C GLU A 185 1.22 18.89 -11.96
N PHE A 186 1.17 20.10 -11.41
CA PHE A 186 1.40 20.38 -9.99
C PHE A 186 2.78 20.01 -9.43
N ARG A 187 3.80 19.79 -10.27
CA ARG A 187 5.14 19.43 -9.82
C ARG A 187 5.69 20.32 -8.71
N GLU A 188 5.71 21.63 -8.91
CA GLU A 188 6.25 22.58 -7.93
C GLU A 188 5.52 22.48 -6.59
N ARG A 189 4.19 22.40 -6.61
CA ARG A 189 3.36 22.21 -5.42
C ARG A 189 3.64 20.88 -4.71
N LEU A 190 3.88 19.80 -5.46
CA LEU A 190 4.24 18.49 -4.89
C LEU A 190 5.61 18.54 -4.21
N GLU A 191 6.58 19.20 -4.83
CA GLU A 191 7.94 19.39 -4.28
C GLU A 191 7.89 20.24 -3.00
N GLU A 192 7.12 21.34 -2.99
CA GLU A 192 6.90 22.20 -1.80
C GLU A 192 6.28 21.41 -0.63
N LEU A 193 5.21 20.66 -0.89
CA LEU A 193 4.54 19.84 0.14
C LEU A 193 5.47 18.74 0.67
N ALA A 194 6.29 18.13 -0.19
CA ALA A 194 7.26 17.13 0.23
C ALA A 194 8.30 17.73 1.20
N GLU A 195 8.80 18.94 0.92
CA GLU A 195 9.69 19.65 1.83
C GLU A 195 9.03 19.98 3.18
N GLU A 196 7.78 20.44 3.16
CA GLU A 196 7.03 20.75 4.39
C GLU A 196 6.81 19.51 5.25
N LEU A 197 6.43 18.38 4.63
CA LEU A 197 6.30 17.09 5.30
C LEU A 197 7.63 16.64 5.91
N HIS A 198 8.75 16.78 5.18
CA HIS A 198 10.08 16.45 5.68
C HIS A 198 10.46 17.33 6.89
N LYS A 199 10.22 18.64 6.81
CA LYS A 199 10.45 19.59 7.91
C LYS A 199 9.57 19.26 9.12
N ALA A 200 8.31 18.92 8.93
CA ALA A 200 7.39 18.54 10.02
C ALA A 200 7.82 17.24 10.72
N ALA A 201 8.20 16.22 9.94
CA ALA A 201 8.65 14.93 10.47
C ALA A 201 9.98 14.99 11.24
N ASN A 202 10.82 16.00 10.96
CA ASN A 202 12.08 16.22 11.69
C ASN A 202 11.91 17.17 12.89
N ARG A 203 10.94 18.09 12.86
CA ARG A 203 10.60 18.93 14.03
C ARG A 203 10.07 18.12 15.20
N SER A 204 9.32 17.05 14.94
CA SER A 204 8.84 16.13 15.98
C SER A 204 9.95 15.29 16.63
N LYS A 205 11.19 15.36 16.14
CA LYS A 205 12.38 14.65 16.69
C LYS A 205 13.29 15.52 17.56
N THR A 206 12.95 16.79 17.82
CA THR A 206 13.80 17.70 18.64
C THR A 206 13.53 17.47 20.14
N PRO A 207 14.57 17.46 21.02
CA PRO A 207 14.65 16.59 22.21
C PRO A 207 14.14 17.22 23.52
N GLY A 208 13.45 16.40 24.31
CA GLY A 208 13.03 16.74 25.68
C GLY A 208 12.52 15.56 26.52
N GLN A 209 12.87 14.32 26.16
CA GLN A 209 12.62 13.13 26.99
C GLN A 209 13.80 12.16 26.86
N VAL A 210 14.81 12.38 27.72
CA VAL A 210 15.70 11.34 28.26
C VAL A 210 15.38 11.25 29.75
#